data_AF-A0A8C1NPH7-F1
#
_entry.id   AF-A0A8C1NPH7-F1
#
_cell.length_a   1.000
_cell.length_b   1.000
_cell.length_c   1.000
_cell.angle_alpha   90.00
_cell.angle_beta   90.00
_cell.angle_gamma   90.00
#
_symmetry.space_group_name_H-M   'P 1'
#
loop_
_entity.id
_entity.type
_entity.pdbx_description
1 polymer ?
#
loop_
_entity_poly.entity_id
_entity_poly.type
_entity_poly.pdbx_seq_one_letter_code
_entity_poly.pdbx_strand_id
1 'polypeptide(L)'
;AALQHTVASHIAKRTHRAILFCKSKGLLPQHNPTLVVSGGVASNEYIRQTLKIVTDATGLHLLCPPSKFCTDNGVMIAWNGIERLKQGKGIMSHSEEVNYEPKAPLGLDITSEVKDAAIKIPPLKLRINS
;
A
#
# COMPACT_ATOMS: atom_id res chain seq x y z
N ALA A 1 16.15 9.25 16.81
CA ALA A 1 16.56 8.91 15.44
C ALA A 1 16.62 7.40 15.17
N ALA A 2 17.22 6.56 16.05
CA ALA A 2 17.40 5.13 15.79
C ALA A 2 16.08 4.33 15.58
N LEU A 3 15.02 4.60 16.36
CA LEU A 3 13.74 3.89 16.23
C LEU A 3 13.08 4.12 14.86
N GLN A 4 12.96 5.39 14.45
CA GLN A 4 12.38 5.76 13.15
C GLN A 4 13.15 5.10 11.99
N HIS A 5 14.49 5.08 12.08
CA HIS A 5 15.33 4.39 11.11
C HIS A 5 15.04 2.89 11.05
N THR A 6 14.97 2.21 12.20
CA THR A 6 14.67 0.77 12.27
C THR A 6 13.29 0.45 11.69
N VAL A 7 12.27 1.24 12.04
CA VAL A 7 10.91 1.08 11.51
C VAL A 7 10.89 1.29 10.00
N ALA A 8 11.48 2.38 9.51
CA ALA A 8 11.54 2.66 8.08
C ALA A 8 12.31 1.58 7.31
N SER A 9 13.43 1.09 7.86
CA SER A 9 14.21 -0.01 7.29
C SER A 9 13.40 -1.31 7.23
N HIS A 10 12.62 -1.62 8.26
CA HIS A 10 11.76 -2.79 8.27
C HIS A 10 10.67 -2.69 7.20
N ILE A 11 9.96 -1.55 7.14
CA ILE A 11 8.94 -1.26 6.13
C ILE A 11 9.55 -1.41 4.73
N ALA A 12 10.67 -0.76 4.46
CA ALA A 12 11.34 -0.80 3.16
C ALA A 12 11.72 -2.23 2.73
N LYS A 13 12.27 -3.04 3.64
CA LYS A 13 12.62 -4.44 3.33
C LYS A 13 11.38 -5.29 3.02
N ARG A 14 10.30 -5.11 3.78
CA ARG A 14 9.03 -5.82 3.58
C ARG A 14 8.37 -5.42 2.26
N THR A 15 8.29 -4.11 1.99
CA THR A 15 7.75 -3.56 0.74
C THR A 15 8.57 -4.00 -0.46
N HIS A 16 9.90 -3.96 -0.39
CA HIS A 16 10.77 -4.44 -1.47
C HIS A 16 10.50 -5.91 -1.79
N ARG A 17 10.42 -6.78 -0.76
CA ARG A 17 10.08 -8.19 -0.97
C ARG A 17 8.71 -8.36 -1.63
N ALA A 18 7.70 -7.63 -1.17
CA ALA A 18 6.35 -7.68 -1.74
C ALA A 18 6.35 -7.26 -3.22
N ILE A 19 7.08 -6.19 -3.58
CA ILE A 19 7.19 -5.75 -4.98
C ILE A 19 7.84 -6.84 -5.85
N LEU A 20 8.93 -7.45 -5.38
CA LEU A 20 9.60 -8.53 -6.12
C LEU A 20 8.69 -9.75 -6.29
N PHE A 21 7.91 -10.10 -5.26
CA PHE A 21 6.90 -11.16 -5.36
C PHE A 21 5.82 -10.83 -6.39
N CYS A 22 5.24 -9.63 -6.32
CA CYS A 22 4.20 -9.22 -7.26
C CYS A 22 4.74 -9.19 -8.70
N LYS A 23 5.99 -8.78 -8.90
CA LYS A 23 6.65 -8.86 -10.21
C LYS A 23 6.81 -10.28 -10.71
N SER A 24 7.33 -11.20 -9.90
CA SER A 24 7.57 -12.59 -10.32
C SER A 24 6.27 -13.35 -10.61
N LYS A 25 5.17 -12.96 -9.95
CA LYS A 25 3.83 -13.52 -10.15
C LYS A 25 3.01 -12.80 -11.23
N GLY A 26 3.54 -11.73 -11.85
CA GLY A 26 2.79 -10.96 -12.85
C GLY A 26 1.56 -10.22 -12.29
N LEU A 27 1.57 -9.89 -11.00
CA LEU A 27 0.46 -9.22 -10.30
C LEU A 27 0.47 -7.70 -10.45
N LEU A 28 1.49 -7.13 -11.08
CA LEU A 28 1.60 -5.70 -11.33
C LEU A 28 1.07 -5.33 -12.72
N PRO A 29 0.51 -4.12 -12.90
CA PRO A 29 0.16 -3.62 -14.22
C PRO A 29 1.35 -3.63 -15.18
N GLN A 30 1.08 -3.87 -16.48
CA GLN A 30 2.12 -3.87 -17.53
C GLN A 30 2.78 -2.49 -17.70
N HIS A 31 2.02 -1.41 -17.45
CA HIS A 31 2.47 -0.04 -17.61
C HIS A 31 2.32 0.73 -16.29
N ASN A 32 3.31 1.57 -16.00
CA ASN A 32 3.34 2.49 -14.87
C ASN A 32 2.99 1.84 -13.51
N PRO A 33 3.62 0.71 -13.13
CA PRO A 33 3.37 0.10 -11.83
C PRO A 33 3.72 1.11 -10.72
N THR A 34 2.80 1.31 -9.79
CA THR A 34 2.86 2.40 -8.81
C THR A 34 2.64 1.84 -7.40
N LEU A 35 3.54 2.17 -6.49
CA LEU A 35 3.33 2.02 -5.05
C LEU A 35 2.59 3.25 -4.53
N VAL A 36 1.35 3.06 -4.10
CA VAL A 36 0.57 4.10 -3.43
C VAL A 36 0.72 3.94 -1.91
N VAL A 37 1.08 5.03 -1.23
CA VAL A 37 1.24 5.06 0.24
C VAL A 37 0.32 6.14 0.80
N SER A 38 -0.65 5.75 1.63
CA SER A 38 -1.57 6.64 2.35
C SER A 38 -1.46 6.42 3.88
N GLY A 39 -2.30 7.07 4.68
CA GLY A 39 -2.24 6.99 6.14
C GLY A 39 -1.17 7.88 6.77
N GLY A 40 -1.04 7.82 8.09
CA GLY A 40 -0.01 8.57 8.84
C GLY A 40 1.43 8.21 8.44
N VAL A 41 1.64 7.04 7.82
CA VAL A 41 2.92 6.61 7.26
C VAL A 41 3.32 7.48 6.06
N ALA A 42 2.37 7.84 5.20
CA ALA A 42 2.60 8.72 4.05
C ALA A 42 2.97 10.15 4.46
N SER A 43 2.52 10.59 5.63
CA SER A 43 2.81 11.91 6.19
C SER A 43 4.21 12.01 6.80
N ASN A 44 4.95 10.91 6.95
CA ASN A 44 6.31 10.90 7.48
C ASN A 44 7.34 10.98 6.35
N GLU A 45 7.99 12.14 6.19
CA GLU A 45 8.93 12.38 5.08
C GLU A 45 10.09 11.39 5.06
N TYR A 46 10.61 10.98 6.22
CA TYR A 46 11.68 9.99 6.30
C TYR A 46 11.25 8.63 5.75
N ILE A 47 10.05 8.15 6.10
CA ILE A 47 9.52 6.89 5.57
C ILE A 47 9.26 7.02 4.07
N ARG A 48 8.70 8.15 3.63
CA ARG A 48 8.46 8.44 2.22
C ARG A 48 9.75 8.39 1.40
N GLN A 49 10.83 9.02 1.87
CA GLN A 49 12.15 8.97 1.22
C GLN A 49 12.73 7.56 1.21
N THR A 50 12.56 6.80 2.30
CA THR A 50 12.97 5.38 2.34
C THR A 50 12.23 4.56 1.27
N LEU A 51 10.92 4.74 1.14
CA LEU A 51 10.11 4.03 0.15
C LEU A 51 10.43 4.49 -1.28
N LYS A 52 10.80 5.76 -1.48
CA LYS A 52 11.27 6.26 -2.78
C LYS A 52 12.51 5.50 -3.27
N ILE A 53 13.46 5.23 -2.38
CA ILE A 53 14.65 4.42 -2.70
C ILE A 53 14.24 3.01 -3.16
N VAL A 54 13.24 2.40 -2.52
CA VAL A 54 12.72 1.08 -2.90
C VAL A 54 12.03 1.12 -4.26
N THR A 55 11.17 2.12 -4.51
CA THR A 55 10.47 2.24 -5.80
C THR A 55 11.44 2.50 -6.94
N ASP A 56 12.48 3.32 -6.72
CA ASP A 56 13.50 3.60 -7.72
C ASP A 56 14.31 2.35 -8.07
N ALA A 57 14.72 1.59 -7.06
CA ALA A 57 15.43 0.33 -7.25
C ALA A 57 14.59 -0.76 -7.94
N THR A 58 13.27 -0.64 -7.86
CA THR A 58 12.34 -1.61 -8.45
C THR A 58 11.63 -1.07 -9.70
N GLY A 59 11.95 0.12 -10.19
CA GLY A 59 11.29 0.71 -11.36
C GLY A 59 9.79 0.91 -11.19
N LEU A 60 9.32 1.16 -9.97
CA LEU A 60 7.95 1.57 -9.68
C LEU A 60 7.90 3.08 -9.47
N HIS A 61 6.72 3.68 -9.68
CA HIS A 61 6.45 5.04 -9.22
C HIS A 61 6.03 5.03 -7.75
N LEU A 62 6.36 6.10 -7.02
CA LEU A 62 5.83 6.35 -5.67
C LEU A 62 4.77 7.44 -5.75
N LEU A 63 3.56 7.15 -5.27
CA LEU A 63 2.48 8.12 -5.12
C LEU A 63 2.07 8.23 -3.65
N CYS A 64 2.13 9.43 -3.11
CA CYS A 64 1.59 9.77 -1.80
C CYS A 64 0.48 10.79 -2.00
N PRO A 65 -0.78 10.52 -1.61
CA PRO A 65 -1.85 11.50 -1.70
C PRO A 65 -1.55 12.74 -0.83
N PRO A 66 -2.18 13.90 -1.13
CA PRO A 66 -2.14 15.06 -0.24
C PRO A 66 -2.52 14.67 1.20
N SER A 67 -1.83 15.25 2.20
CA SER A 67 -1.99 14.89 3.62
C SER A 67 -3.45 14.90 4.10
N LYS A 68 -4.25 15.87 3.64
CA LYS A 68 -5.68 15.99 3.95
C LYS A 68 -6.54 14.79 3.51
N PHE A 69 -6.03 13.98 2.59
CA PHE A 69 -6.67 12.75 2.11
C PHE A 69 -6.04 11.48 2.69
N CYS A 70 -4.93 11.58 3.42
CA CYS A 70 -4.26 10.43 4.04
C CYS A 70 -4.88 10.03 5.38
N THR A 71 -5.62 10.91 6.05
CA THR A 71 -6.36 10.62 7.29
C THR A 71 -7.79 10.19 6.99
N ASP A 72 -8.42 9.45 7.91
CA ASP A 72 -9.80 9.02 7.77
C ASP A 72 -10.74 10.20 7.53
N ASN A 73 -11.51 10.17 6.43
CA ASN A 73 -12.39 11.25 6.01
C ASN A 73 -13.63 10.71 5.29
N GLY A 74 -14.69 11.52 5.18
CA GLY A 74 -15.91 11.12 4.46
C GLY A 74 -15.71 10.99 2.94
N VAL A 75 -14.70 11.65 2.37
CA VAL A 75 -14.45 11.65 0.92
C VAL A 75 -14.01 10.27 0.43
N MET A 76 -13.14 9.55 1.17
CA MET A 76 -12.74 8.18 0.80
C MET A 76 -13.91 7.20 0.82
N ILE A 77 -14.86 7.38 1.75
CA ILE A 77 -16.06 6.55 1.84
C ILE A 77 -17.00 6.83 0.66
N ALA A 78 -17.27 8.10 0.40
CA ALA A 78 -18.10 8.52 -0.73
C ALA A 78 -17.52 8.06 -2.08
N TRP A 79 -16.20 8.21 -2.28
CA TRP A 79 -15.54 7.80 -3.50
C TRP A 79 -15.61 6.28 -3.72
N ASN A 80 -15.35 5.48 -2.68
CA ASN A 80 -15.52 4.03 -2.75
C ASN A 80 -16.97 3.64 -3.10
N GLY A 81 -17.96 4.35 -2.56
CA GLY A 81 -19.37 4.17 -2.91
C GLY A 81 -19.65 4.44 -4.39
N ILE A 82 -19.15 5.55 -4.94
CA ILE A 82 -19.28 5.89 -6.37
C ILE A 82 -18.63 4.83 -7.26
N GLU A 83 -17.42 4.36 -6.93
CA GLU A 83 -16.73 3.33 -7.71
C GLU A 83 -17.47 1.98 -7.68
N ARG A 84 -18.06 1.62 -6.54
CA ARG A 84 -18.92 0.43 -6.42
C ARG A 84 -20.21 0.58 -7.23
N LEU A 85 -20.86 1.74 -7.17
CA LEU A 85 -22.07 2.05 -7.95
C LEU A 85 -21.82 1.94 -9.46
N LYS A 86 -20.71 2.51 -9.95
CA LYS A 86 -20.30 2.40 -11.36
C LYS A 86 -20.07 0.96 -11.81
N GLN A 87 -19.59 0.09 -10.91
CA GLN A 87 -19.41 -1.33 -11.16
C GLN A 87 -20.69 -2.16 -10.96
N GLY A 88 -21.83 -1.54 -10.62
CA GLY A 88 -23.07 -2.23 -10.28
C GLY A 88 -22.99 -3.07 -9.00
N LYS A 89 -22.01 -2.83 -8.12
CA LYS A 89 -21.80 -3.59 -6.88
C LYS A 89 -22.39 -2.85 -5.68
N GLY A 90 -23.14 -3.54 -4.84
CA GLY A 90 -23.63 -2.98 -3.57
C GLY A 90 -24.73 -1.93 -3.71
N ILE A 91 -25.48 -1.96 -4.82
CA ILE A 91 -26.74 -1.21 -4.94
C ILE A 91 -27.77 -1.99 -4.12
N MET A 92 -28.07 -1.52 -2.92
CA MET A 92 -29.14 -2.08 -2.09
C MET A 92 -30.47 -1.46 -2.52
N SER A 93 -31.40 -2.30 -2.97
CA SER A 93 -32.76 -1.88 -3.31
C SER A 93 -33.62 -1.82 -2.05
N HIS A 94 -33.76 -0.61 -1.48
CA HIS A 94 -34.63 -0.25 -0.35
C HIS A 94 -34.33 -0.86 1.04
N SER A 95 -34.37 0.04 2.04
CA SER A 95 -34.52 -0.14 3.50
C SER A 95 -34.24 -1.51 4.12
N GLU A 96 -33.08 -2.09 3.83
CA GLU A 96 -32.54 -3.17 4.65
C GLU A 96 -31.69 -2.58 5.77
N GLU A 97 -31.72 -3.22 6.93
CA GLU A 97 -30.96 -2.84 8.11
C GLU A 97 -29.46 -2.74 7.79
N VAL A 98 -28.83 -1.65 8.23
CA VAL A 98 -27.39 -1.47 8.08
C VAL A 98 -26.69 -2.41 9.07
N ASN A 99 -26.17 -3.52 8.55
CA ASN A 99 -25.35 -4.44 9.33
C ASN A 99 -23.94 -3.85 9.55
N TYR A 100 -23.46 -3.87 10.79
CA TYR A 100 -22.10 -3.46 11.15
C TYR A 100 -21.24 -4.70 11.42
N GLU A 101 -20.09 -4.78 10.74
CA GLU A 101 -19.08 -5.81 10.96
C GLU A 101 -17.80 -5.17 11.51
N PRO A 102 -17.32 -5.56 12.71
CA PRO A 102 -16.08 -5.03 13.27
C PRO A 102 -14.83 -5.55 12.55
N LYS A 103 -14.96 -6.59 11.70
CA LYS A 103 -13.88 -7.18 10.91
C LYS A 103 -14.33 -7.30 9.46
N ALA A 104 -13.77 -6.46 8.60
CA ALA A 104 -14.00 -6.49 7.16
C ALA A 104 -12.68 -6.88 6.44
N PRO A 105 -12.44 -8.17 6.17
CA PRO A 105 -11.22 -8.60 5.49
C PRO A 105 -11.16 -8.06 4.06
N LEU A 106 -9.97 -7.68 3.61
CA LEU A 106 -9.73 -7.16 2.26
C LEU A 106 -9.05 -8.21 1.39
N GLY A 107 -9.77 -8.72 0.39
CA GLY A 107 -9.23 -9.65 -0.59
C GLY A 107 -8.78 -10.99 0.01
N LEU A 108 -7.90 -11.69 -0.71
CA LEU A 108 -7.32 -12.96 -0.29
C LEU A 108 -5.97 -12.71 0.41
N ASP A 109 -5.75 -13.38 1.54
CA ASP A 109 -4.45 -13.36 2.21
C ASP A 109 -3.48 -14.33 1.52
N ILE A 110 -2.42 -13.79 0.93
CA ILE A 110 -1.36 -14.54 0.23
C ILE A 110 -0.02 -14.52 1.01
N THR A 111 -0.06 -14.23 2.31
CA THR A 111 1.14 -14.11 3.14
C THR A 111 1.99 -15.39 3.19
N SER A 112 1.35 -16.57 3.18
CA SER A 112 2.04 -17.87 3.09
C SER A 112 2.85 -17.97 1.80
N GLU A 113 2.25 -17.68 0.65
CA GLU A 113 2.91 -17.74 -0.65
C GLU A 113 4.15 -16.82 -0.73
N VAL A 114 4.05 -15.61 -0.15
CA VAL A 114 5.18 -14.68 -0.09
C VAL A 114 6.33 -15.24 0.76
N LYS A 115 6.02 -15.96 1.85
CA LYS A 115 7.03 -16.60 2.71
C LYS A 115 7.68 -17.78 1.97
N ASP A 116 6.87 -18.62 1.35
CA ASP A 116 7.31 -19.84 0.66
C ASP A 116 8.17 -19.51 -0.57
N ALA A 117 7.92 -18.38 -1.22
CA ALA A 117 8.75 -17.88 -2.32
C ALA A 117 10.20 -17.53 -1.90
N ALA A 118 10.50 -17.46 -0.60
CA ALA A 118 11.84 -17.28 -0.04
C ALA A 118 12.68 -16.17 -0.71
N ILE A 119 12.02 -15.07 -1.12
CA ILE A 119 12.65 -14.02 -1.93
C ILE A 119 13.77 -13.32 -1.16
N LYS A 120 14.98 -13.44 -1.70
CA LYS A 120 16.16 -12.69 -1.26
C LYS A 120 16.12 -11.27 -1.81
N ILE A 121 16.09 -10.29 -0.92
CA ILE A 121 16.11 -8.88 -1.29
C ILE A 121 17.53 -8.44 -1.64
N PRO A 122 17.78 -7.79 -2.79
CA PRO A 122 19.04 -7.12 -3.06
C PRO A 122 19.35 -6.08 -1.98
N PRO A 123 20.63 -5.90 -1.61
CA PRO A 123 21.01 -4.92 -0.61
C PRO A 123 20.71 -3.50 -1.13
N LEU A 124 19.98 -2.72 -0.32
CA LEU A 124 19.69 -1.31 -0.60
C LEU A 124 20.35 -0.44 0.46
N LYS A 125 21.13 0.55 0.02
CA LYS A 125 21.67 1.58 0.90
C LYS A 125 20.57 2.59 1.22
N LEU A 126 19.95 2.43 2.40
CA LEU A 126 18.98 3.39 2.92
C LEU A 126 19.70 4.60 3.54
N ARG A 127 20.46 5.34 2.73
CA ARG A 127 21.07 6.61 3.15
C ARG A 127 20.08 7.73 2.87
N ILE A 128 19.54 8.30 3.94
CA ILE A 128 18.65 9.44 3.90
C ILE A 128 19.40 10.57 4.59
N ASN A 129 19.80 11.58 3.81
CA ASN A 129 20.42 12.77 4.37
C ASN A 129 19.33 13.51 5.13
N SER A 130 19.45 13.56 6.46
CA SER A 130 18.64 14.39 7.35
C SER A 130 19.02 15.86 7.20
#